data_AF-A0A2M7X933-F1
#
_entry.id   AF-A0A2M7X933-F1
#
_cell.length_a   1.000
_cell.length_b   1.000
_cell.length_c   1.000
_cell.angle_alpha   90.00
_cell.angle_beta   90.00
_cell.angle_gamma   90.00
#
_symmetry.space_group_name_H-M   'P 1'
#
loop_
_entity.id
_entity.type
_entity.pdbx_description
1 polymer ?
#
loop_
_entity_poly.entity_id
_entity_poly.type
_entity_poly.pdbx_seq_one_letter_code
_entity_poly.pdbx_strand_id
1 'polypeptide(L)'
;MFLPFILGFGVLLTLKNKDKKTFLRFLFSILLGLALAAFYLLPAYFEKNLAHIDTTTMGYFSYTEHFKGLRKLLVERMWGWGASVREVPGGEKDGMSFQIGWAHLAGLVLALAGLAANFKKPLFKKYFWEIVFLLFALEIGIFMIHPDSLFVWKAISPLKYLQFPWRFLLLVIFSVSVISGSVVLCLKRSWLKLVIGLVLIAGVVALNFSYFRPEKFLEITQEQMLSGVNWDKQIKRSIFDYLPIYAKAPPAELADFNYKINSGEEDISNFQKGSNWFSFDSDIRTSATITVAQYYFPNWEVKIDKVRVPIDYNNDLGLISFRIESGSHSITAKLYNTPLRTFANLLTVFSALVFFCITFAKKK
;
A
#
# COMPACT_ATOMS: atom_id res chain seq x y z
N MET A 1 -1.17 4.69 10.42
CA MET A 1 -2.36 5.56 10.48
C MET A 1 -3.52 4.92 11.24
N PHE A 2 -4.14 3.83 10.74
CA PHE A 2 -5.31 3.24 11.41
C PHE A 2 -5.00 2.48 12.69
N LEU A 3 -3.80 1.89 12.84
CA LEU A 3 -3.46 1.09 14.02
C LEU A 3 -3.56 1.90 15.34
N PRO A 4 -2.97 3.11 15.47
CA PRO A 4 -3.19 3.96 16.64
C PRO A 4 -4.66 4.32 16.90
N PHE A 5 -5.43 4.60 15.84
CA PHE A 5 -6.86 4.89 15.95
C PHE A 5 -7.64 3.69 16.50
N ILE A 6 -7.43 2.51 15.91
CA ILE A 6 -8.05 1.27 16.35
C ILE A 6 -7.70 1.00 17.82
N LEU A 7 -6.42 1.07 18.18
CA LEU A 7 -5.95 0.91 19.57
C LEU A 7 -6.63 1.88 20.53
N GLY A 8 -6.68 3.18 20.19
CA GLY A 8 -7.35 4.19 21.00
C GLY A 8 -8.84 3.90 21.20
N PHE A 9 -9.53 3.44 20.14
CA PHE A 9 -10.93 3.03 20.22
C PHE A 9 -11.12 1.80 21.11
N GLY A 10 -10.23 0.80 21.01
CA GLY A 10 -10.25 -0.38 21.87
C GLY A 10 -10.03 -0.05 23.35
N VAL A 11 -9.13 0.88 23.67
CA VAL A 11 -8.94 1.40 25.03
C VAL A 11 -10.21 2.08 25.51
N LEU A 12 -10.82 2.95 24.70
CA LEU A 12 -12.08 3.61 25.04
C LEU A 12 -13.18 2.60 25.40
N LEU A 13 -13.40 1.58 24.56
CA LEU A 13 -14.40 0.54 24.80
C LEU A 13 -14.10 -0.27 26.07
N THR A 14 -12.83 -0.54 26.34
CA THR A 14 -12.39 -1.26 27.53
C THR A 14 -12.68 -0.46 28.80
N LEU A 15 -12.33 0.82 28.82
CA LEU A 15 -12.59 1.72 29.96
C LEU A 15 -14.10 1.85 30.22
N LYS A 16 -14.89 1.94 29.16
CA LYS A 16 -16.34 2.08 29.23
C LYS A 16 -17.03 0.81 29.77
N ASN A 17 -16.62 -0.36 29.29
CA ASN A 17 -17.24 -1.63 29.66
C ASN A 17 -16.66 -2.24 30.95
N LYS A 18 -15.52 -1.72 31.44
CA LYS A 18 -14.75 -2.25 32.58
C LYS A 18 -14.44 -3.75 32.45
N ASP A 19 -14.32 -4.24 31.23
CA ASP A 19 -14.12 -5.66 30.94
C ASP A 19 -12.76 -5.93 30.30
N LYS A 20 -11.87 -6.56 31.08
CA LYS A 20 -10.55 -6.97 30.62
C LYS A 20 -10.62 -8.02 29.51
N LYS A 21 -11.66 -8.87 29.46
CA LYS A 21 -11.79 -9.90 28.40
C LYS A 21 -12.02 -9.26 27.04
N THR A 22 -12.81 -8.18 26.99
CA THR A 22 -13.01 -7.39 25.76
C THR A 22 -11.69 -6.83 25.25
N PHE A 23 -10.86 -6.26 26.14
CA PHE A 23 -9.52 -5.77 25.76
C PHE A 23 -8.62 -6.88 25.20
N LEU A 24 -8.58 -8.04 25.86
CA LEU A 24 -7.77 -9.17 25.41
C LEU A 24 -8.23 -9.71 24.05
N ARG A 25 -9.55 -9.82 23.81
CA ARG A 25 -10.09 -10.21 22.50
C ARG A 25 -9.75 -9.20 21.42
N PHE A 26 -9.78 -7.93 21.77
CA PHE A 26 -9.43 -6.84 20.87
C PHE A 26 -7.94 -6.86 20.50
N LEU A 27 -7.06 -6.99 21.49
CA LEU A 27 -5.62 -7.14 21.27
C LEU A 27 -5.30 -8.39 20.44
N PHE A 28 -5.95 -9.51 20.76
CA PHE A 28 -5.83 -10.75 19.99
C PHE A 28 -6.25 -10.54 18.52
N SER A 29 -7.33 -9.81 18.26
CA SER A 29 -7.78 -9.52 16.89
C SER A 29 -6.76 -8.68 16.11
N ILE A 30 -6.11 -7.70 16.76
CA ILE A 30 -5.03 -6.91 16.16
C ILE A 30 -3.82 -7.80 15.85
N LEU A 31 -3.37 -8.58 16.82
CA LEU A 31 -2.22 -9.47 16.66
C LEU A 31 -2.47 -10.50 15.56
N LEU A 32 -3.68 -11.08 15.51
CA LEU A 32 -4.08 -12.00 14.45
C LEU A 32 -4.07 -11.32 13.08
N GLY A 33 -4.59 -10.09 12.97
CA GLY A 33 -4.54 -9.31 11.74
C GLY A 33 -3.12 -8.98 11.28
N LEU A 34 -2.22 -8.59 12.19
CA LEU A 34 -0.81 -8.36 11.88
C LEU A 34 -0.10 -9.65 11.47
N ALA A 35 -0.40 -10.76 12.14
CA ALA A 35 0.18 -12.07 11.85
C ALA A 35 -0.31 -12.65 10.51
N LEU A 36 -1.57 -12.40 10.14
CA LEU A 36 -2.11 -12.70 8.80
C LEU A 36 -1.42 -11.90 7.69
N ALA A 37 -0.94 -10.69 7.99
CA ALA A 37 -0.20 -9.86 7.03
C ALA A 37 1.32 -10.06 7.13
N ALA A 38 1.81 -11.01 7.93
CA ALA A 38 3.22 -11.14 8.25
C ALA A 38 4.10 -11.42 7.02
N PHE A 39 3.61 -12.21 6.05
CA PHE A 39 4.32 -12.54 4.81
C PHE A 39 4.82 -11.30 4.04
N TYR A 40 4.10 -10.18 4.18
CA TYR A 40 4.48 -8.90 3.60
C TYR A 40 5.13 -7.97 4.64
N LEU A 41 4.49 -7.80 5.80
CA LEU A 41 4.92 -6.80 6.80
C LEU A 41 6.31 -7.08 7.36
N LEU A 42 6.67 -8.34 7.61
CA LEU A 42 7.97 -8.67 8.19
C LEU A 42 9.11 -8.44 7.17
N PRO A 43 9.10 -9.02 5.95
CA PRO A 43 10.14 -8.72 4.96
C PRO A 43 10.18 -7.23 4.59
N ALA A 44 9.04 -6.57 4.42
CA ALA A 44 8.99 -5.15 4.07
C ALA A 44 9.58 -4.24 5.16
N TYR A 45 9.67 -4.67 6.42
CA TYR A 45 10.28 -3.89 7.49
C TYR A 45 11.76 -4.24 7.70
N PHE A 46 12.08 -5.53 7.81
CA PHE A 46 13.41 -6.01 8.18
C PHE A 46 14.36 -6.17 6.98
N GLU A 47 13.83 -6.42 5.79
CA GLU A 47 14.61 -6.61 4.56
C GLU A 47 14.46 -5.44 3.58
N LYS A 48 13.88 -4.31 4.00
CA LYS A 48 13.72 -3.11 3.17
C LYS A 48 15.03 -2.59 2.57
N ASN A 49 16.15 -2.82 3.27
CA ASN A 49 17.48 -2.41 2.84
C ASN A 49 18.04 -3.28 1.69
N LEU A 50 17.30 -4.29 1.23
CA LEU A 50 17.67 -5.07 0.05
C LEU A 50 17.27 -4.40 -1.27
N ALA A 51 16.47 -3.32 -1.20
CA ALA A 51 16.07 -2.50 -2.33
C ALA A 51 16.33 -1.01 -2.04
N HIS A 52 16.38 -0.19 -3.09
CA HIS A 52 16.59 1.26 -3.01
C HIS A 52 15.37 2.03 -2.49
N ILE A 53 14.82 1.62 -1.34
CA ILE A 53 13.55 2.15 -0.81
C ILE A 53 13.62 3.63 -0.41
N ASP A 54 14.80 4.20 -0.19
CA ASP A 54 14.93 5.62 0.18
C ASP A 54 14.44 6.56 -0.92
N THR A 55 14.51 6.13 -2.18
CA THR A 55 13.94 6.83 -3.34
C THR A 55 12.43 7.07 -3.19
N THR A 56 11.73 6.19 -2.48
CA THR A 56 10.29 6.31 -2.19
C THR A 56 9.95 7.38 -1.17
N THR A 57 10.94 8.11 -0.64
CA THR A 57 10.74 9.16 0.37
C THR A 57 11.34 10.50 -0.03
N MET A 58 11.87 10.60 -1.26
CA MET A 58 12.59 11.76 -1.78
C MET A 58 11.87 12.39 -2.97
N GLY A 59 12.25 13.63 -3.29
CA GLY A 59 11.71 14.37 -4.43
C GLY A 59 10.19 14.46 -4.35
N TYR A 60 9.51 14.08 -5.45
CA TYR A 60 8.05 14.00 -5.48
C TYR A 60 7.49 13.12 -4.35
N PHE A 61 8.13 12.04 -3.93
CA PHE A 61 7.56 11.17 -2.88
C PHE A 61 7.79 11.68 -1.44
N SER A 62 8.43 12.84 -1.27
CA SER A 62 8.59 13.44 0.05
C SER A 62 7.25 14.00 0.54
N TYR A 63 6.89 13.65 1.78
CA TYR A 63 5.67 14.16 2.41
C TYR A 63 5.61 15.68 2.53
N THR A 64 6.76 16.36 2.49
CA THR A 64 6.86 17.82 2.49
C THR A 64 6.18 18.47 1.30
N GLU A 65 6.06 17.74 0.18
CA GLU A 65 5.47 18.24 -1.06
C GLU A 65 3.94 18.10 -1.10
N HIS A 66 3.32 17.47 -0.10
CA HIS A 66 1.93 16.99 -0.20
C HIS A 66 1.01 17.41 0.95
N PHE A 67 1.43 18.32 1.82
CA PHE A 67 0.54 18.94 2.79
C PHE A 67 -0.54 19.78 2.09
N LYS A 68 -1.74 19.84 2.67
CA LYS A 68 -2.90 20.54 2.10
C LYS A 68 -3.56 21.48 3.10
N GLY A 69 -3.91 22.68 2.61
CA GLY A 69 -4.60 23.69 3.39
C GLY A 69 -6.09 23.38 3.58
N LEU A 70 -6.73 24.02 4.57
CA LEU A 70 -8.15 23.81 4.89
C LEU A 70 -9.09 24.12 3.72
N ARG A 71 -8.74 25.07 2.84
CA ARG A 71 -9.54 25.41 1.66
C ARG A 71 -9.73 24.20 0.74
N LYS A 72 -8.69 23.39 0.55
CA LYS A 72 -8.74 22.15 -0.26
C LYS A 72 -9.65 21.10 0.35
N LEU A 73 -9.62 20.99 1.68
CA LEU A 73 -10.38 20.00 2.42
C LEU A 73 -11.87 20.36 2.49
N LEU A 74 -12.20 21.65 2.68
CA LEU A 74 -13.55 22.10 3.01
C LEU A 74 -14.32 22.69 1.83
N VAL A 75 -13.64 23.40 0.92
CA VAL A 75 -14.29 24.26 -0.09
C VAL A 75 -14.06 23.77 -1.51
N GLU A 76 -12.83 23.41 -1.85
CA GLU A 76 -12.47 23.08 -3.22
C GLU A 76 -13.11 21.77 -3.70
N ARG A 77 -13.61 21.78 -4.94
CA ARG A 77 -14.32 20.65 -5.57
C ARG A 77 -13.67 20.16 -6.85
N MET A 78 -12.43 20.57 -7.10
CA MET A 78 -11.76 20.21 -8.34
C MET A 78 -11.53 18.70 -8.38
N TRP A 79 -11.93 18.08 -9.49
CA TRP A 79 -11.66 16.68 -9.80
C TRP A 79 -11.01 16.60 -11.18
N GLY A 80 -9.85 15.96 -11.24
CA GLY A 80 -9.12 15.69 -12.48
C GLY A 80 -8.49 14.29 -12.43
N TRP A 81 -7.47 14.07 -13.25
CA TRP A 81 -6.76 12.79 -13.37
C TRP A 81 -5.26 12.91 -13.10
N GLY A 82 -4.82 14.03 -12.51
CA GLY A 82 -3.43 14.28 -12.18
C GLY A 82 -3.08 13.95 -10.73
N ALA A 83 -1.85 14.28 -10.35
CA ALA A 83 -1.29 13.88 -9.07
C ALA A 83 -1.49 14.93 -7.97
N SER A 84 -1.11 14.59 -6.74
CA SER A 84 -0.94 15.58 -5.67
C SER A 84 0.36 16.33 -5.93
N VAL A 85 0.36 17.66 -5.89
CA VAL A 85 1.58 18.46 -6.07
C VAL A 85 1.74 19.47 -4.95
N ARG A 86 2.93 20.04 -4.82
CA ARG A 86 3.19 21.09 -3.85
C ARG A 86 2.47 22.37 -4.23
N GLU A 87 1.78 22.94 -3.25
CA GLU A 87 1.05 24.20 -3.45
C GLU A 87 2.03 25.38 -3.31
N VAL A 88 2.30 26.03 -4.44
CA VAL A 88 3.09 27.27 -4.51
C VAL A 88 2.29 28.30 -5.31
N PRO A 89 2.22 29.59 -4.90
CA PRO A 89 1.58 30.63 -5.70
C PRO A 89 2.11 30.65 -7.14
N GLY A 90 1.23 30.53 -8.12
CA GLY A 90 1.59 30.48 -9.55
C GLY A 90 2.19 29.16 -10.04
N GLY A 91 2.32 28.15 -9.17
CA GLY A 91 2.83 26.82 -9.52
C GLY A 91 1.76 25.89 -10.10
N GLU A 92 2.17 24.64 -10.33
CA GLU A 92 1.26 23.57 -10.72
C GLU A 92 0.14 23.39 -9.69
N LYS A 93 -1.06 23.09 -10.18
CA LYS A 93 -2.22 22.78 -9.35
C LYS A 93 -2.36 21.28 -9.23
N ASP A 94 -2.91 20.83 -8.10
CA ASP A 94 -3.28 19.43 -7.94
C ASP A 94 -4.16 18.95 -9.09
N GLY A 95 -4.02 17.69 -9.47
CA GLY A 95 -4.87 17.04 -10.44
C GLY A 95 -5.94 16.13 -9.82
N MET A 96 -5.99 16.03 -8.49
CA MET A 96 -6.96 15.21 -7.75
C MET A 96 -7.63 16.01 -6.63
N SER A 97 -8.77 15.51 -6.14
CA SER A 97 -9.50 16.13 -5.03
C SER A 97 -8.99 15.64 -3.67
N PHE A 98 -8.96 16.54 -2.69
CA PHE A 98 -8.73 16.24 -1.26
C PHE A 98 -9.93 16.60 -0.39
N GLN A 99 -11.08 16.82 -1.01
CA GLN A 99 -12.26 17.31 -0.34
C GLN A 99 -12.84 16.26 0.62
N ILE A 100 -13.27 16.68 1.82
CA ILE A 100 -14.03 15.85 2.75
C ILE A 100 -15.43 15.54 2.18
N GLY A 101 -15.99 16.49 1.44
CA GLY A 101 -17.28 16.41 0.75
C GLY A 101 -18.39 17.16 1.49
N TRP A 102 -19.14 17.97 0.76
CA TRP A 102 -20.16 18.84 1.34
C TRP A 102 -21.33 18.09 1.99
N ALA A 103 -21.73 16.92 1.46
CA ALA A 103 -22.74 16.08 2.09
C ALA A 103 -22.30 15.60 3.50
N HIS A 104 -21.04 15.22 3.65
CA HIS A 104 -20.47 14.84 4.95
C HIS A 104 -20.35 16.03 5.89
N LEU A 105 -19.96 17.21 5.41
CA LEU A 105 -19.90 18.42 6.23
C LEU A 105 -21.30 18.86 6.69
N ALA A 106 -22.30 18.80 5.81
CA ALA A 106 -23.68 19.07 6.17
C ALA A 106 -24.19 18.07 7.21
N GLY A 107 -23.93 16.78 7.01
CA GLY A 107 -24.25 15.72 7.97
C GLY A 107 -23.57 15.93 9.32
N LEU A 108 -22.30 16.36 9.35
CA LEU A 108 -21.56 16.71 10.56
C LEU A 108 -22.24 17.87 11.30
N VAL A 109 -22.56 18.96 10.61
CA VAL A 109 -23.24 20.12 11.22
C VAL A 109 -24.59 19.71 11.81
N LEU A 110 -25.38 18.92 11.07
CA LEU A 110 -26.66 18.39 11.55
C LEU A 110 -26.48 17.47 12.77
N ALA A 111 -25.42 16.64 12.79
CA ALA A 111 -25.12 15.75 13.90
C ALA A 111 -24.78 16.53 15.16
N LEU A 112 -23.93 17.57 15.03
CA LEU A 112 -23.54 18.44 16.12
C LEU A 112 -24.72 19.25 16.65
N ALA A 113 -25.56 19.81 15.77
CA ALA A 113 -26.78 20.51 16.15
C ALA A 113 -27.77 19.58 16.88
N GLY A 114 -27.95 18.36 16.36
CA GLY A 114 -28.80 17.35 16.97
C GLY A 114 -28.29 16.88 18.33
N LEU A 115 -26.98 16.72 18.48
CA LEU A 115 -26.31 16.44 19.76
C LEU A 115 -26.55 17.58 20.75
N ALA A 116 -26.31 18.83 20.35
CA ALA A 116 -26.53 20.00 21.20
C ALA A 116 -27.99 20.14 21.65
N ALA A 117 -28.96 19.85 20.76
CA ALA A 117 -30.38 19.91 21.10
C ALA A 117 -30.83 18.76 22.04
N ASN A 118 -30.13 17.63 22.04
CA ASN A 118 -30.56 16.42 22.74
C ASN A 118 -29.55 15.89 23.78
N PHE A 119 -28.53 16.68 24.15
CA PHE A 119 -27.42 16.24 25.01
C PHE A 119 -27.87 15.65 26.37
N LYS A 120 -29.04 16.08 26.87
CA LYS A 120 -29.62 15.57 28.12
C LYS A 120 -30.21 14.16 28.00
N LYS A 121 -30.50 13.66 26.80
CA LYS A 121 -31.15 12.36 26.62
C LYS A 121 -30.20 11.20 26.92
N PRO A 122 -30.69 10.10 27.52
CA PRO A 122 -29.87 8.94 27.88
C PRO A 122 -29.11 8.33 26.68
N LEU A 123 -29.72 8.34 25.50
CA LEU A 123 -29.11 7.81 24.28
C LEU A 123 -27.83 8.55 23.91
N PHE A 124 -27.79 9.88 24.02
CA PHE A 124 -26.58 10.65 23.71
C PHE A 124 -25.50 10.46 24.77
N LYS A 125 -25.89 10.43 26.05
CA LYS A 125 -24.97 10.08 27.14
C LYS A 125 -24.34 8.70 26.93
N LYS A 126 -25.11 7.74 26.37
CA LYS A 126 -24.60 6.40 26.04
C LYS A 126 -23.49 6.45 25.00
N TYR A 127 -23.52 7.31 23.99
CA TYR A 127 -22.55 7.33 22.88
C TYR A 127 -21.59 8.53 22.90
N PHE A 128 -21.64 9.35 23.96
CA PHE A 128 -20.93 10.62 24.04
C PHE A 128 -19.42 10.45 23.77
N TRP A 129 -18.78 9.49 24.43
CA TRP A 129 -17.33 9.30 24.29
C TRP A 129 -16.93 8.76 22.93
N GLU A 130 -17.76 7.94 22.27
CA GLU A 130 -17.51 7.52 20.90
C GLU A 130 -17.58 8.69 19.92
N ILE A 131 -18.54 9.61 20.11
CA ILE A 131 -18.66 10.82 19.29
C ILE A 131 -17.44 11.72 19.50
N VAL A 132 -17.05 11.96 20.76
CA VAL A 132 -15.85 12.75 21.10
C VAL A 132 -14.60 12.12 20.48
N PHE A 133 -14.46 10.80 20.56
CA PHE A 133 -13.33 10.09 19.96
C PHE A 133 -13.29 10.22 18.44
N LEU A 134 -14.44 10.12 17.76
CA LEU A 134 -14.53 10.31 16.30
C LEU A 134 -14.24 11.77 15.90
N LEU A 135 -14.69 12.75 16.68
CA LEU A 135 -14.37 14.17 16.45
C LEU A 135 -12.87 14.44 16.62
N PHE A 136 -12.28 13.87 17.66
CA PHE A 136 -10.83 13.95 17.87
C PHE A 136 -10.05 13.28 16.73
N ALA A 137 -10.50 12.11 16.26
CA ALA A 137 -9.88 11.43 15.12
C ALA A 137 -10.04 12.23 13.81
N LEU A 138 -11.18 12.88 13.61
CA LEU A 138 -11.42 13.80 12.50
C LEU A 138 -10.45 14.98 12.55
N GLU A 139 -10.31 15.61 13.71
CA GLU A 139 -9.42 16.75 13.94
C GLU A 139 -7.95 16.37 13.75
N ILE A 140 -7.50 15.28 14.36
CA ILE A 140 -6.14 14.74 14.14
C ILE A 140 -5.91 14.43 12.67
N GLY A 141 -6.90 13.83 12.00
CA GLY A 141 -6.81 13.52 10.58
C GLY A 141 -6.57 14.79 9.76
N ILE A 142 -7.36 15.85 9.98
CA ILE A 142 -7.19 17.15 9.32
C ILE A 142 -5.84 17.77 9.66
N PHE A 143 -5.46 17.76 10.94
CA PHE A 143 -4.19 18.29 11.42
C PHE A 143 -3.00 17.62 10.72
N MET A 144 -2.99 16.29 10.64
CA MET A 144 -1.92 15.52 9.98
C MET A 144 -1.80 15.77 8.47
N ILE A 145 -2.86 16.26 7.82
CA ILE A 145 -2.84 16.69 6.41
C ILE A 145 -2.29 18.12 6.28
N HIS A 146 -2.45 18.95 7.31
CA HIS A 146 -2.08 20.35 7.31
C HIS A 146 -0.56 20.54 7.53
N PRO A 147 0.08 21.56 6.92
CA PRO A 147 1.51 21.85 7.14
C PRO A 147 1.90 22.05 8.60
N ASP A 148 0.98 22.50 9.46
CA ASP A 148 1.26 22.69 10.90
C ASP A 148 1.66 21.39 11.61
N SER A 149 1.31 20.22 11.06
CA SER A 149 1.74 18.93 11.62
C SER A 149 3.18 18.55 11.28
N LEU A 150 3.92 19.38 10.53
CA LEU A 150 5.29 19.08 10.08
C LEU A 150 6.21 18.59 11.21
N PHE A 151 6.08 19.14 12.41
CA PHE A 151 6.89 18.71 13.56
C PHE A 151 6.61 17.26 13.97
N VAL A 152 5.37 16.78 13.85
CA VAL A 152 4.99 15.38 14.13
C VAL A 152 5.61 14.46 13.07
N TRP A 153 5.54 14.85 11.80
CA TRP A 153 6.15 14.09 10.69
C TRP A 153 7.67 13.98 10.82
N LYS A 154 8.34 15.05 11.29
CA LYS A 154 9.77 15.04 11.59
C LYS A 154 10.12 14.16 12.79
N ALA A 155 9.28 14.15 13.82
CA ALA A 155 9.53 13.39 15.05
C ALA A 155 9.32 11.87 14.88
N ILE A 156 8.38 11.45 14.01
CA ILE A 156 8.01 10.04 13.85
C ILE A 156 8.54 9.52 12.50
N SER A 157 9.80 9.09 12.49
CA SER A 157 10.52 8.64 11.28
C SER A 157 9.73 7.69 10.36
N PRO A 158 8.99 6.67 10.85
CA PRO A 158 8.19 5.80 9.98
C PRO A 158 7.12 6.51 9.13
N LEU A 159 6.67 7.71 9.52
CA LEU A 159 5.67 8.45 8.76
C LEU A 159 6.15 8.84 7.36
N LYS A 160 7.46 9.00 7.13
CA LYS A 160 7.99 9.36 5.80
C LYS A 160 7.57 8.37 4.70
N TYR A 161 7.44 7.09 5.03
CA TYR A 161 7.01 6.04 4.10
C TYR A 161 5.49 6.05 3.82
N LEU A 162 4.72 6.86 4.55
CA LEU A 162 3.34 7.16 4.14
C LEU A 162 3.32 8.08 2.91
N GLN A 163 4.41 8.79 2.59
CA GLN A 163 4.61 9.67 1.42
C GLN A 163 3.66 10.87 1.31
N PHE A 164 2.38 10.69 1.57
CA PHE A 164 1.32 11.61 1.24
C PHE A 164 0.49 11.90 2.50
N PRO A 165 0.64 13.07 3.15
CA PRO A 165 -0.14 13.44 4.32
C PRO A 165 -1.65 13.35 4.10
N TRP A 166 -2.12 13.67 2.90
CA TRP A 166 -3.53 13.53 2.51
C TRP A 166 -4.06 12.08 2.61
N ARG A 167 -3.25 11.04 2.79
CA ARG A 167 -3.74 9.69 3.14
C ARG A 167 -4.53 9.67 4.45
N PHE A 168 -4.30 10.63 5.36
CA PHE A 168 -5.14 10.85 6.55
C PHE A 168 -6.58 11.24 6.22
N LEU A 169 -6.88 11.58 4.97
CA LEU A 169 -8.25 11.77 4.49
C LEU A 169 -9.08 10.48 4.65
N LEU A 170 -8.46 9.29 4.64
CA LEU A 170 -9.15 8.04 4.94
C LEU A 170 -9.75 8.03 6.36
N LEU A 171 -8.99 8.53 7.35
CA LEU A 171 -9.48 8.64 8.73
C LEU A 171 -10.54 9.73 8.85
N VAL A 172 -10.32 10.88 8.20
CA VAL A 172 -11.26 12.00 8.15
C VAL A 172 -12.61 11.58 7.58
N ILE A 173 -12.63 10.96 6.39
CA ILE A 173 -13.85 10.52 5.70
C ILE A 173 -14.57 9.45 6.52
N PHE A 174 -13.85 8.51 7.13
CA PHE A 174 -14.45 7.51 8.01
C PHE A 174 -15.15 8.18 9.20
N SER A 175 -14.43 9.03 9.95
CA SER A 175 -14.97 9.69 11.13
C SER A 175 -16.17 10.57 10.81
N VAL A 176 -16.07 11.43 9.79
CA VAL A 176 -17.15 12.35 9.41
C VAL A 176 -18.38 11.59 8.88
N SER A 177 -18.20 10.47 8.16
CA SER A 177 -19.30 9.64 7.67
C SER A 177 -20.07 9.02 8.82
N VAL A 178 -19.37 8.44 9.80
CA VAL A 178 -20.00 7.84 10.99
C VAL A 178 -20.72 8.90 11.82
N ILE A 179 -20.09 10.06 12.04
CA ILE A 179 -20.73 11.17 12.76
C ILE A 179 -21.95 11.69 11.99
N SER A 180 -21.87 11.87 10.67
CA SER A 180 -22.99 12.31 9.83
C SER A 180 -24.18 11.35 9.91
N GLY A 181 -23.90 10.04 9.86
CA GLY A 181 -24.94 9.01 10.03
C GLY A 181 -25.62 9.07 11.40
N SER A 182 -24.93 9.54 12.45
CA SER A 182 -25.50 9.63 13.80
C SER A 182 -26.66 10.62 13.93
N VAL A 183 -26.88 11.51 12.93
CA VAL A 183 -28.05 12.41 12.86
C VAL A 183 -29.36 11.66 13.08
N VAL A 184 -29.48 10.43 12.56
CA VAL A 184 -30.71 9.63 12.68
C VAL A 184 -31.07 9.29 14.12
N LEU A 185 -30.10 9.33 15.05
CA LEU A 185 -30.33 9.13 16.48
C LEU A 185 -31.09 10.30 17.13
N CYS A 186 -31.07 11.48 16.50
CA CYS A 186 -31.81 12.66 16.95
C CYS A 186 -33.30 12.57 16.60
N LEU A 187 -33.67 11.69 15.66
CA LEU A 187 -35.01 11.58 15.13
C LEU A 187 -35.84 10.55 15.90
N LYS A 188 -37.08 10.92 16.24
CA LYS A 188 -38.02 10.01 16.92
C LYS A 188 -38.66 9.00 15.96
N ARG A 189 -39.10 9.46 14.78
CA ARG A 189 -39.89 8.65 13.84
C ARG A 189 -38.97 7.82 12.93
N SER A 190 -39.25 6.52 12.79
CA SER A 190 -38.45 5.58 11.98
C SER A 190 -38.39 5.96 10.51
N TRP A 191 -39.52 6.38 9.91
CA TRP A 191 -39.56 6.80 8.52
C TRP A 191 -38.68 8.02 8.24
N LEU A 192 -38.58 8.98 9.18
CA LEU A 192 -37.67 10.13 9.05
C LEU A 192 -36.20 9.69 9.04
N LYS A 193 -35.84 8.65 9.79
CA LYS A 193 -34.48 8.09 9.77
C LYS A 193 -34.14 7.54 8.39
N LEU A 194 -35.08 6.80 7.80
CA LEU A 194 -34.93 6.27 6.44
C LEU A 194 -34.81 7.41 5.43
N VAL A 195 -35.71 8.40 5.47
CA VAL A 195 -35.70 9.54 4.54
C VAL A 195 -34.41 10.34 4.66
N ILE A 196 -33.97 10.72 5.87
CA ILE A 196 -32.70 11.45 6.03
C ILE A 196 -31.51 10.61 5.59
N GLY A 197 -31.49 9.31 5.91
CA GLY A 197 -30.46 8.40 5.44
C GLY A 197 -30.38 8.36 3.90
N LEU A 198 -31.52 8.21 3.23
CA LEU A 198 -31.60 8.22 1.76
C LEU A 198 -31.21 9.57 1.17
N VAL A 199 -31.60 10.68 1.78
CA VAL A 199 -31.21 12.04 1.34
C VAL A 199 -29.71 12.24 1.46
N LEU A 200 -29.08 11.79 2.55
CA LEU A 200 -27.62 11.88 2.71
C LEU A 200 -26.91 11.02 1.66
N ILE A 201 -27.37 9.77 1.43
CA ILE A 201 -26.81 8.87 0.41
C ILE A 201 -26.97 9.48 -0.99
N ALA A 202 -28.18 9.93 -1.34
CA ALA A 202 -28.48 10.57 -2.62
C ALA A 202 -27.66 11.86 -2.80
N GLY A 203 -27.47 12.64 -1.75
CA GLY A 203 -26.62 13.84 -1.76
C GLY A 203 -25.15 13.52 -2.02
N VAL A 204 -24.60 12.47 -1.40
CA VAL A 204 -23.24 12.00 -1.69
C VAL A 204 -23.12 11.58 -3.16
N VAL A 205 -24.06 10.80 -3.68
CA VAL A 205 -24.03 10.35 -5.08
C VAL A 205 -24.17 11.54 -6.02
N ALA A 206 -25.20 12.37 -5.86
CA ALA A 206 -25.49 13.49 -6.75
C ALA A 206 -24.34 14.51 -6.82
N LEU A 207 -23.72 14.83 -5.67
CA LEU A 207 -22.59 15.77 -5.64
C LEU A 207 -21.34 15.18 -6.30
N ASN A 208 -21.14 13.86 -6.26
CA ASN A 208 -19.92 13.24 -6.78
C ASN A 208 -20.11 12.55 -8.13
N PHE A 209 -21.33 12.50 -8.67
CA PHE A 209 -21.66 11.75 -9.88
C PHE A 209 -20.77 12.15 -11.07
N SER A 210 -20.50 13.45 -11.22
CA SER A 210 -19.64 13.97 -12.29
C SER A 210 -18.18 13.50 -12.23
N TYR A 211 -17.73 12.91 -11.12
CA TYR A 211 -16.38 12.39 -10.95
C TYR A 211 -16.23 10.95 -11.47
N PHE A 212 -17.33 10.23 -11.68
CA PHE A 212 -17.34 8.85 -12.17
C PHE A 212 -17.16 8.78 -13.69
N ARG A 213 -16.03 9.31 -14.18
CA ARG A 213 -15.63 9.26 -15.59
C ARG A 213 -14.12 9.00 -15.71
N PRO A 214 -13.69 8.12 -16.63
CA PRO A 214 -12.27 7.95 -16.90
C PRO A 214 -11.70 9.17 -17.62
N GLU A 215 -10.38 9.33 -17.57
CA GLU A 215 -9.67 10.38 -18.33
C GLU A 215 -9.84 10.15 -19.83
N LYS A 216 -9.70 8.89 -20.23
CA LYS A 216 -9.84 8.40 -21.59
C LYS A 216 -10.22 6.93 -21.58
N PHE A 217 -10.93 6.52 -22.61
CA PHE A 217 -11.09 5.11 -22.95
C PHE A 217 -9.98 4.74 -23.94
N LEU A 218 -9.34 3.59 -23.73
CA LEU A 218 -8.33 3.07 -24.64
C LEU A 218 -8.94 1.91 -25.42
N GLU A 219 -9.01 2.05 -26.74
CA GLU A 219 -9.45 0.99 -27.66
C GLU A 219 -8.27 0.08 -28.00
N ILE A 220 -7.76 -0.64 -27.00
CA ILE A 220 -6.64 -1.58 -27.15
C ILE A 220 -7.02 -2.95 -26.59
N THR A 221 -6.55 -4.01 -27.24
CA THR A 221 -6.69 -5.37 -26.71
C THR A 221 -5.69 -5.63 -25.58
N GLN A 222 -5.93 -6.67 -24.78
CA GLN A 222 -4.98 -7.10 -23.76
C GLN A 222 -3.62 -7.45 -24.37
N GLU A 223 -3.60 -8.08 -25.53
CA GLU A 223 -2.37 -8.42 -26.26
C GLU A 223 -1.59 -7.15 -26.66
N GLN A 224 -2.27 -6.12 -27.18
CA GLN A 224 -1.65 -4.84 -27.51
C GLN A 224 -1.15 -4.08 -26.27
N MET A 225 -1.80 -4.26 -25.11
CA MET A 225 -1.38 -3.65 -23.85
C MET A 225 -0.16 -4.34 -23.24
N LEU A 226 -0.02 -5.65 -23.48
CA LEU A 226 1.05 -6.50 -22.97
C LEU A 226 2.15 -6.76 -24.02
N SER A 227 2.22 -5.95 -25.08
CA SER A 227 3.26 -6.03 -26.10
C SER A 227 3.87 -4.66 -26.43
N GLY A 228 5.06 -4.69 -27.02
CA GLY A 228 5.81 -3.52 -27.50
C GLY A 228 5.92 -2.38 -26.48
N VAL A 229 5.78 -1.15 -26.97
CA VAL A 229 5.97 0.07 -26.17
C VAL A 229 5.02 0.17 -24.96
N ASN A 230 3.82 -0.41 -25.03
CA ASN A 230 2.88 -0.39 -23.91
C ASN A 230 3.39 -1.26 -22.76
N TRP A 231 3.87 -2.46 -23.07
CA TRP A 231 4.52 -3.33 -22.10
C TRP A 231 5.77 -2.69 -21.51
N ASP A 232 6.58 -2.06 -22.36
CA ASP A 232 7.80 -1.39 -21.93
C ASP A 232 7.54 -0.30 -20.89
N LYS A 233 6.51 0.53 -21.14
CA LYS A 233 6.08 1.56 -20.18
C LYS A 233 5.62 0.96 -18.86
N GLN A 234 4.98 -0.20 -18.87
CA GLN A 234 4.51 -0.85 -17.66
C GLN A 234 5.67 -1.42 -16.83
N ILE A 235 6.63 -2.11 -17.45
CA ILE A 235 7.79 -2.65 -16.72
C ILE A 235 8.71 -1.54 -16.23
N LYS A 236 8.92 -0.47 -17.00
CA LYS A 236 9.81 0.64 -16.58
C LYS A 236 9.20 1.50 -15.47
N ARG A 237 7.89 1.35 -15.19
CA ARG A 237 7.21 2.17 -14.20
C ARG A 237 7.72 1.82 -12.79
N SER A 238 8.04 2.85 -12.02
CA SER A 238 8.42 2.73 -10.61
C SER A 238 9.61 1.79 -10.36
N ILE A 239 10.58 1.70 -11.28
CA ILE A 239 11.70 0.77 -11.15
C ILE A 239 12.47 0.91 -9.83
N PHE A 240 12.57 2.13 -9.31
CA PHE A 240 13.23 2.43 -8.04
C PHE A 240 12.52 1.82 -6.82
N ASP A 241 11.23 1.50 -6.91
CA ASP A 241 10.45 0.93 -5.79
C ASP A 241 10.88 -0.51 -5.48
N TYR A 242 11.49 -1.21 -6.45
CA TYR A 242 11.85 -2.63 -6.35
C TYR A 242 13.27 -2.94 -6.87
N LEU A 243 14.05 -1.92 -7.26
CA LEU A 243 15.44 -2.09 -7.70
C LEU A 243 16.30 -2.62 -6.53
N PRO A 244 16.94 -3.79 -6.67
CA PRO A 244 17.80 -4.32 -5.63
C PRO A 244 19.04 -3.42 -5.41
N ILE A 245 19.55 -3.36 -4.18
CA ILE A 245 20.75 -2.54 -3.86
C ILE A 245 22.02 -2.95 -4.62
N TYR A 246 22.02 -4.16 -5.18
CA TYR A 246 23.13 -4.71 -5.96
C TYR A 246 23.22 -4.09 -7.37
N ALA A 247 22.15 -3.47 -7.85
CA ALA A 247 22.17 -2.65 -9.05
C ALA A 247 22.50 -1.20 -8.67
N LYS A 248 23.55 -0.62 -9.27
CA LYS A 248 23.97 0.76 -8.98
C LYS A 248 22.99 1.79 -9.54
N ALA A 249 22.35 1.46 -10.66
CA ALA A 249 21.34 2.27 -11.33
C ALA A 249 20.37 1.36 -12.10
N PRO A 250 19.13 1.83 -12.37
CA PRO A 250 18.27 1.14 -13.31
C PRO A 250 18.83 1.25 -14.73
N PRO A 251 18.53 0.30 -15.62
CA PRO A 251 18.96 0.31 -17.00
C PRO A 251 18.23 1.41 -17.77
N ALA A 252 18.92 2.00 -18.74
CA ALA A 252 18.34 3.00 -19.64
C ALA A 252 17.25 2.40 -20.54
N GLU A 253 17.44 1.15 -20.95
CA GLU A 253 16.55 0.42 -21.85
C GLU A 253 16.21 -0.95 -21.28
N LEU A 254 15.12 -1.54 -21.79
CA LEU A 254 14.80 -2.91 -21.44
C LEU A 254 15.81 -3.84 -22.09
N ALA A 255 16.12 -4.94 -21.42
CA ALA A 255 16.95 -5.97 -22.02
C ALA A 255 16.23 -6.58 -23.24
N ASP A 256 16.87 -6.48 -24.40
CA ASP A 256 16.49 -7.15 -25.66
C ASP A 256 16.99 -8.61 -25.71
N PHE A 257 17.70 -9.04 -24.68
CA PHE A 257 18.26 -10.37 -24.51
C PHE A 257 17.75 -11.03 -23.22
N ASN A 258 17.68 -12.36 -23.21
CA ASN A 258 17.51 -13.12 -21.97
C ASN A 258 18.86 -13.40 -21.30
N TYR A 259 19.94 -13.50 -22.07
CA TYR A 259 21.31 -13.73 -21.62
C TYR A 259 22.32 -13.07 -22.57
N LYS A 260 23.53 -12.83 -22.09
CA LYS A 260 24.70 -12.35 -22.83
C LYS A 260 25.89 -13.25 -22.54
N ILE A 261 26.60 -13.62 -23.58
CA ILE A 261 27.87 -14.35 -23.48
C ILE A 261 28.98 -13.29 -23.48
N ASN A 262 29.68 -13.15 -22.36
CA ASN A 262 30.72 -12.14 -22.22
C ASN A 262 32.08 -12.61 -22.78
N SER A 263 32.26 -13.93 -22.92
CA SER A 263 33.47 -14.57 -23.46
C SER A 263 33.16 -16.02 -23.86
N GLY A 264 33.65 -16.46 -25.02
CA GLY A 264 33.49 -17.84 -25.53
C GLY A 264 32.51 -17.97 -26.71
N GLU A 265 32.46 -19.16 -27.30
CA GLU A 265 31.45 -19.57 -28.30
C GLU A 265 30.52 -20.63 -27.68
N GLU A 266 29.22 -20.36 -27.72
CA GLU A 266 28.20 -21.18 -27.07
C GLU A 266 26.90 -21.19 -27.91
N ASP A 267 26.22 -22.33 -27.91
CA ASP A 267 24.84 -22.46 -28.37
C ASP A 267 23.92 -22.70 -27.16
N ILE A 268 23.01 -21.75 -26.88
CA ILE A 268 22.01 -21.86 -25.81
C ILE A 268 20.66 -22.23 -26.42
N SER A 269 20.06 -23.26 -25.87
CA SER A 269 18.73 -23.75 -26.26
C SER A 269 17.78 -23.84 -25.05
N ASN A 270 16.48 -23.98 -25.34
CA ASN A 270 15.44 -24.25 -24.33
C ASN A 270 15.36 -23.23 -23.18
N PHE A 271 15.65 -21.95 -23.43
CA PHE A 271 15.55 -20.93 -22.39
C PHE A 271 14.12 -20.75 -21.89
N GLN A 272 13.89 -20.98 -20.61
CA GLN A 272 12.62 -20.80 -19.92
C GLN A 272 12.80 -19.95 -18.67
N LYS A 273 11.77 -19.18 -18.32
CA LYS A 273 11.76 -18.37 -17.10
C LYS A 273 10.38 -18.28 -16.47
N GLY A 274 10.35 -18.19 -15.15
CA GLY A 274 9.19 -17.79 -14.36
C GLY A 274 9.54 -16.63 -13.43
N SER A 275 8.64 -16.28 -12.51
CA SER A 275 8.81 -15.09 -11.65
C SER A 275 9.98 -15.18 -10.66
N ASN A 276 10.48 -16.39 -10.38
CA ASN A 276 11.54 -16.63 -9.40
C ASN A 276 12.52 -17.74 -9.83
N TRP A 277 12.56 -18.09 -11.11
CA TRP A 277 13.43 -19.13 -11.64
C TRP A 277 13.71 -18.92 -13.13
N PHE A 278 14.81 -19.50 -13.61
CA PHE A 278 15.10 -19.65 -15.04
C PHE A 278 15.88 -20.95 -15.29
N SER A 279 15.80 -21.48 -16.50
CA SER A 279 16.57 -22.66 -16.94
C SER A 279 16.88 -22.59 -18.42
N PHE A 280 17.98 -23.22 -18.82
CA PHE A 280 18.35 -23.39 -20.22
C PHE A 280 19.40 -24.49 -20.34
N ASP A 281 19.58 -25.00 -21.55
CA ASP A 281 20.66 -25.92 -21.88
C ASP A 281 21.71 -25.18 -22.70
N SER A 282 22.98 -25.50 -22.48
CA SER A 282 24.10 -24.88 -23.16
C SER A 282 25.05 -25.92 -23.72
N ASP A 283 25.57 -25.70 -24.92
CA ASP A 283 26.72 -26.43 -25.46
C ASP A 283 27.88 -25.47 -25.71
N ILE A 284 28.95 -25.61 -24.92
CA ILE A 284 30.01 -24.61 -24.81
C ILE A 284 31.33 -25.20 -25.29
N ARG A 285 31.95 -24.56 -26.28
CA ARG A 285 33.23 -25.03 -26.87
C ARG A 285 34.43 -24.73 -25.98
N THR A 286 34.41 -23.57 -25.31
CA THR A 286 35.47 -23.07 -24.43
C THR A 286 34.84 -22.39 -23.23
N SER A 287 35.44 -22.53 -22.04
CA SER A 287 34.91 -21.94 -20.80
C SER A 287 34.38 -20.51 -21.02
N ALA A 288 33.14 -20.27 -20.64
CA ALA A 288 32.41 -19.04 -20.92
C ALA A 288 31.90 -18.38 -19.63
N THR A 289 31.64 -17.08 -19.69
CA THR A 289 30.92 -16.36 -18.65
C THR A 289 29.60 -15.87 -19.21
N ILE A 290 28.51 -16.35 -18.61
CA ILE A 290 27.15 -16.00 -19.01
C ILE A 290 26.61 -14.98 -18.02
N THR A 291 26.05 -13.89 -18.52
CA THR A 291 25.24 -12.93 -17.75
C THR A 291 23.79 -13.05 -18.18
N VAL A 292 22.89 -13.31 -17.25
CA VAL A 292 21.44 -13.40 -17.51
C VAL A 292 20.80 -12.03 -17.25
N ALA A 293 19.80 -11.64 -18.03
CA ALA A 293 19.01 -10.41 -17.85
C ALA A 293 18.08 -10.48 -16.61
N GLN A 294 18.64 -10.84 -15.47
CA GLN A 294 17.97 -11.04 -14.19
C GLN A 294 18.80 -10.34 -13.10
N TYR A 295 18.20 -9.36 -12.42
CA TYR A 295 18.84 -8.74 -11.25
C TYR A 295 19.14 -9.79 -10.19
N TYR A 296 20.31 -9.67 -9.59
CA TYR A 296 20.60 -10.35 -8.36
C TYR A 296 19.76 -9.80 -7.21
N PHE A 297 19.29 -10.73 -6.39
CA PHE A 297 18.59 -10.52 -5.14
C PHE A 297 19.08 -11.61 -4.17
N PRO A 298 19.17 -11.37 -2.85
CA PRO A 298 19.70 -12.38 -1.94
C PRO A 298 18.96 -13.71 -2.04
N ASN A 299 19.73 -14.80 -1.96
CA ASN A 299 19.27 -16.21 -2.05
C ASN A 299 18.88 -16.69 -3.46
N TRP A 300 19.31 -16.01 -4.52
CA TRP A 300 19.45 -16.68 -5.81
C TRP A 300 20.52 -17.76 -5.74
N GLU A 301 20.20 -18.94 -6.27
CA GLU A 301 21.16 -20.02 -6.50
C GLU A 301 21.12 -20.42 -7.97
N VAL A 302 22.31 -20.58 -8.56
CA VAL A 302 22.50 -21.15 -9.90
C VAL A 302 23.15 -22.52 -9.74
N LYS A 303 22.65 -23.50 -10.50
CA LYS A 303 23.17 -24.87 -10.55
C LYS A 303 23.47 -25.25 -11.99
N ILE A 304 24.66 -25.80 -12.20
CA ILE A 304 25.10 -26.42 -13.46
C ILE A 304 25.14 -27.93 -13.18
N ASP A 305 24.40 -28.71 -13.95
CA ASP A 305 24.26 -30.17 -13.77
C ASP A 305 23.93 -30.56 -12.32
N LYS A 306 23.00 -29.81 -11.71
CA LYS A 306 22.53 -29.94 -10.31
C LYS A 306 23.56 -29.54 -9.24
N VAL A 307 24.78 -29.17 -9.62
CA VAL A 307 25.82 -28.69 -8.70
C VAL A 307 25.75 -27.17 -8.60
N ARG A 308 25.68 -26.65 -7.37
CA ARG A 308 25.66 -25.20 -7.14
C ARG A 308 26.97 -24.56 -7.55
N VAL A 309 26.89 -23.47 -8.30
CA VAL A 309 28.05 -22.68 -8.72
C VAL A 309 28.06 -21.31 -8.06
N PRO A 310 29.24 -20.69 -7.88
CA PRO A 310 29.31 -19.30 -7.44
C PRO A 310 28.69 -18.38 -8.49
N ILE A 311 28.04 -17.33 -8.00
CA ILE A 311 27.46 -16.27 -8.83
C ILE A 311 28.23 -14.98 -8.60
N ASP A 312 28.42 -14.23 -9.68
CA ASP A 312 28.91 -12.87 -9.69
C ASP A 312 27.75 -11.93 -10.07
N TYR A 313 27.76 -10.74 -9.48
CA TYR A 313 26.81 -9.67 -9.75
C TYR A 313 27.48 -8.29 -9.69
N ASN A 314 28.82 -8.27 -9.71
CA ASN A 314 29.62 -7.04 -9.71
C ASN A 314 29.72 -6.43 -11.12
N ASN A 315 28.55 -6.20 -11.73
CA ASN A 315 28.39 -5.40 -12.95
C ASN A 315 27.50 -4.20 -12.63
N ASP A 316 27.49 -3.19 -13.50
CA ASP A 316 26.81 -1.92 -13.20
C ASP A 316 25.30 -2.05 -12.96
N LEU A 317 24.69 -3.08 -13.55
CA LEU A 317 23.27 -3.38 -13.42
C LEU A 317 22.96 -4.44 -12.33
N GLY A 318 23.96 -4.98 -11.64
CA GLY A 318 23.74 -6.01 -10.61
C GLY A 318 23.13 -7.31 -11.14
N LEU A 319 23.37 -7.66 -12.41
CA LEU A 319 22.80 -8.84 -13.06
C LEU A 319 23.55 -10.13 -12.67
N ILE A 320 22.83 -11.25 -12.59
CA ILE A 320 23.41 -12.55 -12.27
C ILE A 320 24.34 -13.01 -13.40
N SER A 321 25.58 -13.32 -13.04
CA SER A 321 26.61 -13.84 -13.93
C SER A 321 27.28 -15.06 -13.31
N PHE A 322 27.68 -16.04 -14.12
CA PHE A 322 28.40 -17.22 -13.64
C PHE A 322 29.28 -17.81 -14.74
N ARG A 323 30.33 -18.50 -14.32
CA ARG A 323 31.26 -19.21 -15.21
C ARG A 323 30.77 -20.62 -15.45
N ILE A 324 30.93 -21.07 -16.68
CA ILE A 324 30.59 -22.41 -17.15
C ILE A 324 31.76 -22.96 -17.94
N GLU A 325 32.10 -24.22 -17.71
CA GLU A 325 33.21 -24.87 -18.39
C GLU A 325 32.78 -25.41 -19.76
N SER A 326 33.74 -25.89 -20.55
CA SER A 326 33.44 -26.50 -21.85
C SER A 326 32.66 -27.81 -21.70
N GLY A 327 31.67 -28.01 -22.55
CA GLY A 327 30.82 -29.20 -22.58
C GLY A 327 29.35 -28.83 -22.69
N SER A 328 28.52 -29.86 -22.74
CA SER A 328 27.07 -29.72 -22.71
C SER A 328 26.56 -29.77 -21.27
N HIS A 329 25.81 -28.75 -20.87
CA HIS A 329 25.39 -28.55 -19.49
C HIS A 329 23.92 -28.13 -19.42
N SER A 330 23.27 -28.49 -18.32
CA SER A 330 21.93 -28.00 -18.00
C SER A 330 21.98 -27.01 -16.84
N ILE A 331 21.51 -25.79 -17.08
CA ILE A 331 21.52 -24.70 -16.11
C ILE A 331 20.13 -24.55 -15.52
N THR A 332 20.07 -24.49 -14.20
CA THR A 332 18.86 -24.11 -13.46
C THR A 332 19.18 -23.08 -12.41
N ALA A 333 18.32 -22.08 -12.28
CA ALA A 333 18.46 -21.07 -11.24
C ALA A 333 17.12 -20.77 -10.57
N LYS A 334 17.17 -20.49 -9.27
CA LYS A 334 15.97 -20.21 -8.48
C LYS A 334 16.27 -19.24 -7.34
N LEU A 335 15.32 -18.34 -7.07
CA LEU A 335 15.31 -17.50 -5.89
C LEU A 335 14.61 -18.23 -4.74
N TYR A 336 15.34 -18.42 -3.65
CA TYR A 336 14.84 -19.06 -2.43
C TYR A 336 14.43 -18.05 -1.37
N ASN A 337 13.53 -18.47 -0.47
CA ASN A 337 13.17 -17.65 0.68
C ASN A 337 14.36 -17.49 1.63
N THR A 338 14.43 -16.32 2.28
CA THR A 338 15.23 -16.15 3.48
C THR A 338 14.57 -16.86 4.66
N PRO A 339 15.30 -17.17 5.74
CA PRO A 339 14.70 -17.71 6.96
C PRO A 339 13.55 -16.83 7.49
N LEU A 340 13.70 -15.50 7.40
CA LEU A 340 12.66 -14.55 7.78
C LEU A 340 11.40 -14.68 6.92
N ARG A 341 11.54 -14.75 5.58
CA ARG A 341 10.39 -14.93 4.68
C ARG A 341 9.69 -16.26 4.94
N THR A 342 10.44 -17.34 5.16
CA THR A 342 9.88 -18.64 5.50
C THR A 342 9.08 -18.57 6.81
N PHE A 343 9.65 -17.96 7.86
CA PHE A 343 8.93 -17.74 9.13
C PHE A 343 7.67 -16.89 8.95
N ALA A 344 7.76 -15.79 8.20
CA ALA A 344 6.64 -14.89 7.93
C ALA A 344 5.49 -15.57 7.17
N ASN A 345 5.82 -16.41 6.19
CA ASN A 345 4.86 -17.23 5.46
C ASN A 345 4.20 -18.27 6.38
N LEU A 346 4.98 -18.98 7.20
CA LEU A 346 4.45 -19.96 8.16
C LEU A 346 3.53 -19.30 9.20
N LEU A 347 3.93 -18.15 9.74
CA LEU A 347 3.13 -17.38 10.68
C LEU A 347 1.80 -16.93 10.06
N THR A 348 1.82 -16.51 8.80
CA THR A 348 0.62 -16.13 8.04
C THR A 348 -0.32 -17.33 7.88
N VAL A 349 0.18 -18.47 7.43
CA VAL A 349 -0.62 -19.70 7.25
C VAL A 349 -1.20 -20.17 8.58
N PHE A 350 -0.39 -20.22 9.64
CA PHE A 350 -0.86 -20.59 10.98
C PHE A 350 -1.95 -19.63 11.47
N SER A 351 -1.78 -18.32 11.28
CA SER A 351 -2.77 -17.32 11.64
C SER A 351 -4.07 -17.45 10.85
N ALA A 352 -3.98 -17.80 9.56
CA ALA A 352 -5.15 -18.09 8.72
C ALA A 352 -5.92 -19.32 9.23
N LEU A 353 -5.22 -20.38 9.65
CA LEU A 353 -5.85 -21.54 10.28
C LEU A 353 -6.53 -21.17 11.60
N VAL A 354 -5.86 -20.40 12.46
CA VAL A 354 -6.45 -19.91 13.72
C VAL A 354 -7.71 -19.07 13.46
N PHE A 355 -7.64 -18.13 12.51
CA PHE A 355 -8.78 -17.32 12.12
C PHE A 355 -9.96 -18.17 11.61
N PHE A 356 -9.68 -19.14 10.75
CA PHE A 356 -10.68 -20.07 10.22
C PHE A 356 -11.30 -20.90 11.34
N CYS A 357 -10.49 -21.50 12.22
CA CYS A 357 -10.96 -22.28 13.36
C CYS A 357 -11.85 -21.43 14.28
N ILE A 358 -11.47 -20.20 14.61
CA ILE A 358 -12.29 -19.33 15.48
C ILE A 358 -13.62 -18.95 14.81
N THR A 359 -13.62 -18.75 13.49
CA THR A 359 -14.80 -18.32 12.73
C THR A 359 -15.78 -19.47 12.50
N PHE A 360 -15.28 -20.67 12.21
CA PHE A 360 -16.09 -21.80 11.77
C PHE A 360 -16.18 -22.95 12.77
N ALA A 361 -15.38 -22.97 13.85
CA ALA A 361 -15.66 -23.88 14.94
C ALA A 361 -17.01 -23.47 15.55
N LYS A 362 -18.04 -24.27 15.26
CA LYS A 362 -19.33 -24.16 15.93
C LYS A 362 -19.06 -24.15 17.43
N LYS A 363 -19.55 -23.12 18.13
CA LYS A 363 -19.69 -23.18 19.59
C LYS A 363 -20.62 -24.36 19.89
N LYS A 364 -20.05 -25.49 20.31
CA LYS A 364 -20.80 -26.51 21.03
C LYS A 364 -21.11 -26.00 22.43
#